data_AF-A0A7C4EHQ0-F1
#
_entry.id   AF-A0A7C4EHQ0-F1
#
_cell.length_a   1.000
_cell.length_b   1.000
_cell.length_c   1.000
_cell.angle_alpha   90.00
_cell.angle_beta   90.00
_cell.angle_gamma   90.00
#
_symmetry.space_group_name_H-M   'P 1'
#
loop_
_entity.id
_entity.type
_entity.pdbx_description
1 polymer ?
#
loop_
_entity_poly.entity_id
_entity_poly.type
_entity_poly.pdbx_seq_one_letter_code
_entity_poly.pdbx_strand_id
1 'polypeptide(L)'
;MAKSKDDPFDVSGWGKDAVSLAEEQLRRFWKMGRDSVDQTAVFPMDGSVKADEAEKLGVNPETLRQARVFAKRCSRKDLERRIAQARRKLWPPSPTALVAVYQVRDPQQREQLWRETLEGRYSSKQILAAQRARGFKRDIRHVAGRKPRVPGDRRAAQQRLLEMGRHWLSAIDATLAKDLLSPKVERALKQTKGVLHKTLAALVQKDPSRAAAEKGG
;
A
#
# COMPACT_ATOMS: atom_id res chain seq x y z
N MET A 1 -15.44 29.93 2.67
CA MET A 1 -15.19 28.68 3.43
C MET A 1 -14.13 28.96 4.47
N ALA A 2 -14.47 28.85 5.76
CA ALA A 2 -13.52 29.09 6.84
C ALA A 2 -12.43 28.01 6.84
N LYS A 3 -11.16 28.42 6.94
CA LYS A 3 -10.00 27.52 7.06
C LYS A 3 -10.06 26.85 8.43
N SER A 4 -10.15 25.53 8.46
CA SER A 4 -10.08 24.72 9.68
C SER A 4 -8.71 24.93 10.34
N LYS A 5 -8.67 25.60 11.50
CA LYS A 5 -7.47 25.80 12.31
C LYS A 5 -6.98 24.51 13.02
N ASP A 6 -7.80 23.46 12.99
CA ASP A 6 -7.51 22.17 13.67
C ASP A 6 -6.95 21.10 12.72
N ASP A 7 -6.22 21.50 11.67
CA ASP A 7 -5.34 20.55 10.99
C ASP A 7 -4.00 20.55 11.74
N PRO A 8 -3.55 19.44 12.35
CA PRO A 8 -2.21 19.35 12.95
C PRO A 8 -1.08 19.55 11.92
N PHE A 9 -1.42 19.76 10.65
CA PHE A 9 -0.54 20.10 9.54
C PHE A 9 -0.92 21.44 8.86
N ASP A 10 -1.58 22.37 9.56
CA ASP A 10 -1.81 23.74 9.08
C ASP A 10 -0.46 24.46 8.85
N VAL A 11 -0.21 24.78 7.58
CA VAL A 11 1.06 25.28 7.03
C VAL A 11 1.16 26.80 7.01
N SER A 12 0.21 27.50 7.64
CA SER A 12 0.15 28.97 7.64
C SER A 12 1.30 29.67 8.40
N GLY A 13 2.15 28.93 9.12
CA GLY A 13 3.35 29.44 9.82
C GLY A 13 4.70 28.90 9.32
N TRP A 14 4.74 28.25 8.16
CA TRP A 14 5.91 27.46 7.73
C TRP A 14 6.96 28.35 7.04
N GLY A 15 8.07 28.62 7.73
CA GLY A 15 9.26 29.28 7.17
C GLY A 15 9.94 28.46 6.07
N LYS A 16 10.97 29.03 5.41
CA LYS A 16 11.75 28.35 4.34
C LYS A 16 12.22 26.94 4.76
N ASP A 17 12.54 26.77 6.04
CA ASP A 17 13.03 25.52 6.63
C ASP A 17 12.00 24.39 6.56
N ALA A 18 10.72 24.72 6.62
CA ALA A 18 9.66 23.73 6.63
C ALA A 18 9.36 23.16 5.23
N VAL A 19 9.63 23.94 4.17
CA VAL A 19 9.62 23.44 2.79
C VAL A 19 10.79 22.47 2.59
N SER A 20 12.00 22.85 3.01
CA SER A 20 13.18 21.97 2.93
C SER A 20 13.01 20.67 3.71
N LEU A 21 12.42 20.72 4.91
CA LEU A 21 12.11 19.54 5.69
C LEU A 21 11.09 18.64 4.98
N ALA A 22 10.05 19.22 4.37
CA ALA A 22 9.05 18.47 3.61
C ALA A 22 9.67 17.80 2.36
N GLU A 23 10.59 18.48 1.67
CA GLU A 23 11.34 17.93 0.55
C GLU A 23 12.18 16.70 0.97
N GLU A 24 12.89 16.81 2.09
CA GLU A 24 13.65 15.69 2.64
C GLU A 24 12.75 14.51 3.03
N GLN A 25 11.66 14.77 3.74
CA GLN A 25 10.69 13.75 4.12
C GLN A 25 10.14 13.02 2.89
N LEU A 26 9.83 13.77 1.84
CA LEU A 26 9.32 13.20 0.61
C LEU A 26 10.36 12.35 -0.13
N ARG A 27 11.63 12.81 -0.18
CA ARG A 27 12.74 12.01 -0.74
C ARG A 27 12.98 10.72 0.05
N ARG A 28 12.96 10.79 1.39
CA ARG A 28 13.07 9.62 2.27
C ARG A 28 11.91 8.66 2.04
N PHE A 29 10.68 9.17 1.95
CA PHE A 29 9.49 8.37 1.69
C PHE A 29 9.55 7.65 0.34
N TRP A 30 9.96 8.36 -0.72
CA TRP A 30 10.16 7.75 -2.04
C TRP A 30 11.24 6.69 -2.03
N LYS A 31 12.40 6.97 -1.41
CA LYS A 31 13.52 6.03 -1.32
C LYS A 31 13.13 4.76 -0.56
N MET A 32 12.48 4.90 0.60
CA MET A 32 11.94 3.78 1.37
C MET A 32 11.01 2.90 0.52
N GLY A 33 10.10 3.52 -0.24
CA GLY A 33 9.23 2.77 -1.16
C GLY A 33 9.99 2.06 -2.26
N ARG A 34 11.03 2.69 -2.82
CA ARG A 34 11.84 2.15 -3.91
C ARG A 34 12.71 0.98 -3.46
N ASP A 35 13.46 1.15 -2.37
CA ASP A 35 14.33 0.13 -1.80
C ASP A 35 13.51 -1.13 -1.44
N SER A 36 12.30 -0.91 -0.92
CA SER A 36 11.35 -1.96 -0.57
C SER A 36 10.74 -2.67 -1.80
N VAL A 37 10.53 -1.97 -2.93
CA VAL A 37 10.11 -2.59 -4.20
C VAL A 37 11.24 -3.45 -4.80
N ASP A 38 12.48 -2.95 -4.78
CA ASP A 38 13.62 -3.64 -5.37
C ASP A 38 14.00 -4.91 -4.56
N GLN A 39 13.76 -4.92 -3.25
CA GLN A 39 13.94 -6.11 -2.39
C GLN A 39 12.86 -7.19 -2.55
N THR A 40 11.68 -6.84 -3.09
CA THR A 40 10.51 -7.75 -3.13
C THR A 40 10.04 -8.11 -4.53
N ALA A 41 10.89 -7.95 -5.55
CA ALA A 41 10.61 -8.18 -6.98
C ALA A 41 10.01 -9.55 -7.38
N VAL A 42 9.84 -10.49 -6.43
CA VAL A 42 9.31 -11.84 -6.65
C VAL A 42 7.81 -12.01 -6.25
N PHE A 43 7.12 -10.99 -5.68
CA PHE A 43 5.78 -11.19 -5.08
C PHE A 43 4.67 -10.21 -5.55
N PRO A 44 3.38 -10.60 -5.49
CA PRO A 44 2.35 -10.08 -6.40
C PRO A 44 1.85 -8.67 -6.05
N MET A 45 1.82 -7.82 -7.07
CA MET A 45 0.87 -6.78 -7.51
C MET A 45 -0.12 -6.04 -6.57
N ASP A 46 -0.37 -6.45 -5.32
CA ASP A 46 -1.44 -5.93 -4.45
C ASP A 46 -0.98 -4.96 -3.35
N GLY A 47 0.34 -4.77 -3.18
CA GLY A 47 0.89 -3.90 -2.15
C GLY A 47 0.86 -4.51 -0.75
N SER A 48 0.68 -5.82 -0.62
CA SER A 48 0.91 -6.50 0.66
C SER A 48 2.36 -6.27 1.12
N VAL A 49 2.49 -5.76 2.35
CA VAL A 49 3.76 -5.58 3.05
C VAL A 49 3.81 -6.67 4.11
N LYS A 50 4.91 -7.44 4.18
CA LYS A 50 5.13 -8.33 5.32
C LYS A 50 5.24 -7.46 6.56
N ALA A 51 4.46 -7.74 7.60
CA ALA A 51 4.54 -7.01 8.88
C ALA A 51 6.01 -6.93 9.36
N ASP A 52 6.75 -8.02 9.19
CA ASP A 52 8.16 -8.17 9.53
C ASP A 52 9.10 -7.18 8.81
N GLU A 53 8.78 -6.78 7.57
CA GLU A 53 9.62 -5.81 6.82
C GLU A 53 9.38 -4.38 7.30
N ALA A 54 8.11 -4.05 7.56
CA ALA A 54 7.75 -2.77 8.14
C ALA A 54 8.31 -2.64 9.57
N GLU A 55 8.29 -3.72 10.34
CA GLU A 55 8.88 -3.82 11.68
C GLU A 55 10.40 -3.63 11.66
N LYS A 56 11.13 -4.27 10.72
CA LYS A 56 12.57 -4.04 10.52
C LYS A 56 12.93 -2.60 10.18
N LEU A 57 12.04 -1.90 9.49
CA LEU A 57 12.22 -0.48 9.15
C LEU A 57 11.65 0.46 10.22
N GLY A 58 11.02 -0.07 11.27
CA GLY A 58 10.38 0.73 12.32
C GLY A 58 9.19 1.57 11.84
N VAL A 59 8.53 1.15 10.76
CA VAL A 59 7.44 1.91 10.12
C VAL A 59 6.14 1.09 10.14
N ASN A 60 5.00 1.78 10.20
CA ASN A 60 3.71 1.12 10.02
C ASN A 60 3.65 0.43 8.63
N PRO A 61 3.21 -0.84 8.54
CA PRO A 61 3.03 -1.55 7.27
C PRO A 61 2.25 -0.77 6.21
N GLU A 62 1.25 0.02 6.62
CA GLU A 62 0.46 0.86 5.72
C GLU A 62 1.28 1.99 5.10
N THR A 63 2.16 2.62 5.88
CA THR A 63 3.04 3.69 5.40
C THR A 63 4.03 3.13 4.38
N LEU A 64 4.62 1.97 4.67
CA LEU A 64 5.53 1.30 3.73
C LEU A 64 4.81 0.89 2.45
N ARG A 65 3.56 0.43 2.55
CA ARG A 65 2.73 0.13 1.39
C ARG A 65 2.47 1.37 0.54
N GLN A 66 2.06 2.48 1.15
CA GLN A 66 1.82 3.73 0.43
C GLN A 66 3.10 4.24 -0.24
N ALA A 67 4.25 4.11 0.43
CA ALA A 67 5.56 4.44 -0.11
C ALA A 67 5.88 3.61 -1.37
N ARG A 68 5.66 2.29 -1.33
CA ARG A 68 5.86 1.40 -2.49
C ARG A 68 4.99 1.80 -3.68
N VAL A 69 3.69 1.99 -3.46
CA VAL A 69 2.74 2.36 -4.51
C VAL A 69 3.12 3.71 -5.13
N PHE A 70 3.51 4.67 -4.29
CA PHE A 70 3.97 5.97 -4.74
C PHE A 70 5.26 5.88 -5.56
N ALA A 71 6.30 5.24 -5.02
CA ALA A 71 7.60 5.09 -5.68
C ALA A 71 7.53 4.31 -7.00
N LYS A 72 6.59 3.35 -7.11
CA LYS A 72 6.32 2.64 -8.37
C LYS A 72 5.78 3.55 -9.47
N ARG A 73 4.98 4.57 -9.13
CA ARG A 73 4.33 5.46 -10.10
C ARG A 73 5.04 6.79 -10.31
N CYS A 74 5.81 7.22 -9.33
CA CYS A 74 6.60 8.44 -9.37
C CYS A 74 8.04 8.04 -9.67
N SER A 75 8.52 8.31 -10.88
CA SER A 75 9.96 8.13 -11.16
C SER A 75 10.77 9.17 -10.40
N ARG A 76 12.06 8.92 -10.17
CA ARG A 76 12.95 9.90 -9.52
C ARG A 76 12.91 11.27 -10.23
N LYS A 77 12.92 11.26 -11.57
CA LYS A 77 12.82 12.49 -12.38
C LYS A 77 11.50 13.22 -12.13
N ASP A 78 10.40 12.50 -12.01
CA ASP A 78 9.09 13.09 -11.75
C ASP A 78 9.00 13.63 -10.31
N LEU A 79 9.56 12.91 -9.33
CA LEU A 79 9.65 13.37 -7.94
C LEU A 79 10.34 14.73 -7.83
N GLU A 80 11.53 14.84 -8.41
CA GLU A 80 12.31 16.09 -8.38
C GLU A 80 11.59 17.22 -9.10
N ARG A 81 10.87 16.91 -10.20
CA ARG A 81 10.01 17.87 -10.88
C ARG A 81 8.89 18.38 -9.97
N ARG A 82 8.22 17.50 -9.21
CA ARG A 82 7.15 17.89 -8.26
C ARG A 82 7.70 18.73 -7.12
N ILE A 83 8.85 18.35 -6.56
CA ILE A 83 9.55 19.11 -5.52
C ILE A 83 9.87 20.52 -6.03
N ALA A 84 10.45 20.65 -7.22
CA ALA A 84 10.77 21.95 -7.80
C ALA A 84 9.51 22.82 -8.03
N GLN A 85 8.40 22.23 -8.47
CA GLN A 85 7.12 22.94 -8.62
C GLN A 85 6.56 23.41 -7.27
N ALA A 86 6.61 22.56 -6.24
CA ALA A 86 6.16 22.88 -4.89
C ALA A 86 7.01 24.00 -4.25
N ARG A 87 8.34 23.92 -4.40
CA ARG A 87 9.29 24.94 -3.94
C ARG A 87 9.03 26.31 -4.56
N ARG A 88 8.79 26.37 -5.88
CA ARG A 88 8.43 27.62 -6.57
C ARG A 88 7.16 28.28 -6.04
N LYS A 89 6.22 27.47 -5.55
CA LYS A 89 4.95 27.93 -4.99
C LYS A 89 5.00 28.12 -3.47
N LEU A 90 6.16 27.89 -2.85
CA LEU A 90 6.37 27.90 -1.40
C LEU A 90 5.33 27.03 -0.68
N TRP A 91 5.00 25.88 -1.29
CA TRP A 91 4.04 24.94 -0.75
C TRP A 91 4.80 23.68 -0.30
N PRO A 92 4.74 23.27 0.98
CA PRO A 92 5.49 22.13 1.48
C PRO A 92 4.83 20.81 1.02
N PRO A 93 5.48 20.02 0.15
CA PRO A 93 4.86 18.83 -0.39
C PRO A 93 4.95 17.66 0.60
N SER A 94 3.84 17.32 1.24
CA SER A 94 3.80 16.16 2.13
C SER A 94 3.67 14.83 1.37
N PRO A 95 4.26 13.72 1.89
CA PRO A 95 4.07 12.39 1.33
C PRO A 95 2.59 12.03 1.11
N THR A 96 1.73 12.32 2.08
CA THR A 96 0.29 12.03 2.02
C THR A 96 -0.40 12.76 0.88
N ALA A 97 -0.06 14.03 0.65
CA ALA A 97 -0.63 14.81 -0.44
C ALA A 97 -0.22 14.25 -1.81
N LEU A 98 1.05 13.89 -1.97
CA LEU A 98 1.52 13.28 -3.22
C LEU A 98 0.97 11.86 -3.43
N VAL A 99 0.85 11.06 -2.38
CA VAL A 99 0.15 9.77 -2.45
C VAL A 99 -1.27 9.99 -2.95
N ALA A 100 -2.02 10.94 -2.38
CA ALA A 100 -3.37 11.26 -2.82
C ALA A 100 -3.39 11.62 -4.31
N VAL A 101 -2.55 12.55 -4.77
CA VAL A 101 -2.44 12.93 -6.19
C VAL A 101 -2.15 11.71 -7.08
N TYR A 102 -1.20 10.86 -6.69
CA TYR A 102 -0.79 9.70 -7.48
C TYR A 102 -1.77 8.51 -7.41
N GLN A 103 -2.85 8.59 -6.63
CA GLN A 103 -3.99 7.66 -6.74
C GLN A 103 -4.76 7.84 -8.05
N VAL A 104 -4.70 9.03 -8.68
CA VAL A 104 -5.32 9.27 -9.98
C VAL A 104 -4.58 8.47 -11.06
N ARG A 105 -5.32 7.60 -11.74
CA ARG A 105 -4.76 6.68 -12.74
C ARG A 105 -4.29 7.43 -13.98
N ASP A 106 -5.11 8.35 -14.45
CA ASP A 106 -4.85 9.12 -15.66
C ASP A 106 -3.76 10.19 -15.43
N PRO A 107 -2.67 10.21 -16.22
CA PRO A 107 -1.58 11.17 -16.04
C PRO A 107 -2.00 12.64 -16.26
N GLN A 108 -2.93 12.92 -17.16
CA GLN A 108 -3.39 14.29 -17.43
C GLN A 108 -4.25 14.81 -16.28
N GLN A 109 -5.19 13.99 -15.79
CA GLN A 109 -6.00 14.32 -14.60
C GLN A 109 -5.13 14.50 -13.37
N ARG A 110 -4.06 13.69 -13.23
CA ARG A 110 -3.09 13.82 -12.14
C ARG A 110 -2.35 15.16 -12.21
N GLU A 111 -1.90 15.55 -13.40
CA GLU A 111 -1.23 16.83 -13.60
C GLU A 111 -2.16 18.01 -13.29
N GLN A 112 -3.41 17.95 -13.76
CA GLN A 112 -4.41 18.97 -13.48
C GLN A 112 -4.66 19.10 -11.97
N LEU A 113 -4.88 17.98 -11.28
CA LEU A 113 -5.08 17.97 -9.83
C LEU A 113 -3.87 18.54 -9.08
N TRP A 114 -2.66 18.24 -9.55
CA TRP A 114 -1.44 18.74 -8.95
C TRP A 114 -1.31 20.26 -9.09
N ARG A 115 -1.60 20.82 -10.27
CA ARG A 115 -1.59 22.29 -10.46
C ARG A 115 -2.59 22.97 -9.53
N GLU A 116 -3.80 22.45 -9.44
CA GLU A 116 -4.83 22.98 -8.55
C GLU A 116 -4.45 22.86 -7.08
N THR A 117 -3.79 21.76 -6.71
CA THR A 117 -3.27 21.57 -5.36
C THR A 117 -2.26 22.66 -5.02
N LEU A 118 -1.37 23.00 -5.95
CA LEU A 118 -0.36 24.04 -5.75
C LEU A 118 -0.97 25.45 -5.75
N GLU A 119 -1.96 25.71 -6.59
CA GLU A 119 -2.63 27.02 -6.70
C GLU A 119 -3.56 27.27 -5.51
N GLY A 120 -4.41 26.31 -5.17
CA GLY A 120 -5.35 26.37 -4.05
C GLY A 120 -4.75 26.01 -2.70
N ARG A 121 -3.48 25.57 -2.68
CA ARG A 121 -2.76 25.06 -1.49
C ARG A 121 -3.55 24.00 -0.75
N TYR A 122 -4.08 23.02 -1.48
CA TYR A 122 -4.97 22.02 -0.92
C TYR A 122 -4.27 21.15 0.12
N SER A 123 -4.94 20.94 1.25
CA SER A 123 -4.60 19.87 2.18
C SER A 123 -4.89 18.50 1.56
N SER A 124 -4.31 17.44 2.12
CA SER A 124 -4.55 16.06 1.65
C SER A 124 -6.05 15.71 1.59
N LYS A 125 -6.84 16.16 2.58
CA LYS A 125 -8.30 15.99 2.61
C LYS A 125 -8.98 16.72 1.45
N GLN A 126 -8.54 17.94 1.13
CA GLN A 126 -9.08 18.73 0.02
C GLN A 126 -8.72 18.12 -1.33
N ILE A 127 -7.51 17.57 -1.50
CA ILE A 127 -7.12 16.82 -2.70
C ILE A 127 -8.05 15.62 -2.90
N LEU A 128 -8.29 14.83 -1.83
CA LEU A 128 -9.19 13.68 -1.89
C LEU A 128 -10.64 14.07 -2.19
N ALA A 129 -11.10 15.22 -1.69
CA ALA A 129 -12.43 15.76 -1.97
C ALA A 129 -12.55 16.22 -3.43
N ALA A 130 -11.56 16.96 -3.94
CA ALA A 130 -11.50 17.41 -5.33
C ALA A 130 -11.51 16.22 -6.31
N GLN A 131 -10.77 15.16 -5.99
CA GLN A 131 -10.82 13.91 -6.76
C GLN A 131 -12.20 13.29 -6.83
N ARG A 132 -12.94 13.26 -5.70
CA ARG A 132 -14.30 12.71 -5.64
C ARG A 132 -15.27 13.58 -6.44
N ALA A 133 -15.20 14.90 -6.25
CA ALA A 133 -16.07 15.86 -6.93
C ALA A 133 -15.94 15.78 -8.47
N ARG A 134 -14.73 15.48 -8.96
CA ARG A 134 -14.43 15.41 -10.40
C ARG A 134 -14.58 14.02 -11.01
N GLY A 135 -14.94 13.02 -10.22
CA GLY A 135 -15.09 11.66 -10.71
C GLY A 135 -13.80 11.06 -11.30
N PHE A 136 -12.63 11.54 -10.88
CA PHE A 136 -11.36 11.04 -11.42
C PHE A 136 -11.22 9.54 -11.19
N LYS A 137 -10.85 8.81 -12.25
CA LYS A 137 -10.65 7.37 -12.19
C LYS A 137 -9.44 7.11 -11.29
N ARG A 138 -9.74 6.64 -10.08
CA ARG A 138 -8.73 6.18 -9.14
C ARG A 138 -8.29 4.78 -9.53
N ASP A 139 -7.02 4.50 -9.35
CA ASP A 139 -6.60 3.11 -9.31
C ASP A 139 -6.98 2.58 -7.92
N ILE A 140 -8.23 2.09 -7.80
CA ILE A 140 -8.83 1.55 -6.58
C ILE A 140 -8.25 0.16 -6.30
N ARG A 141 -6.93 0.01 -6.37
CA ARG A 141 -6.26 -1.13 -5.74
C ARG A 141 -6.09 -0.77 -4.28
N HIS A 142 -7.19 -0.98 -3.55
CA HIS A 142 -7.28 -1.10 -2.09
C HIS A 142 -7.04 0.16 -1.26
N VAL A 143 -8.00 1.09 -1.31
CA VAL A 143 -8.28 1.96 -0.16
C VAL A 143 -8.84 1.09 0.96
N ALA A 144 -8.22 1.14 2.15
CA ALA A 144 -8.69 0.43 3.34
C ALA A 144 -10.20 0.68 3.60
N GLY A 145 -10.92 -0.36 4.04
CA GLY A 145 -12.34 -0.28 4.42
C GLY A 145 -13.36 -0.77 3.38
N ARG A 146 -12.97 -1.12 2.14
CA ARG A 146 -13.87 -1.85 1.22
C ARG A 146 -13.65 -3.35 1.32
N LYS A 147 -14.75 -4.11 1.38
CA LYS A 147 -14.76 -5.59 1.38
C LYS A 147 -13.78 -6.10 0.31
N PRO A 148 -12.87 -7.05 0.64
CA PRO A 148 -11.99 -7.65 -0.35
C PRO A 148 -12.85 -8.16 -1.50
N ARG A 149 -12.59 -7.68 -2.72
CA ARG A 149 -13.27 -8.20 -3.91
C ARG A 149 -12.72 -9.60 -4.17
N VAL A 150 -13.61 -10.59 -4.19
CA VAL A 150 -13.27 -11.94 -4.63
C VAL A 150 -12.84 -11.84 -6.11
N PRO A 151 -11.67 -12.36 -6.50
CA PRO A 151 -11.26 -12.38 -7.90
C PRO A 151 -12.31 -13.09 -8.77
N GLY A 152 -12.63 -12.52 -9.93
CA GLY A 152 -13.57 -13.13 -10.88
C GLY A 152 -12.99 -14.33 -11.63
N ASP A 153 -11.65 -14.45 -11.67
CA ASP A 153 -10.95 -15.60 -12.24
C ASP A 153 -10.69 -16.67 -11.15
N ARG A 154 -10.99 -17.92 -11.48
CA ARG A 154 -10.82 -19.10 -10.62
C ARG A 154 -9.37 -19.28 -10.19
N ARG A 155 -8.40 -19.05 -11.09
CA ARG A 155 -6.97 -19.19 -10.75
C ARG A 155 -6.53 -18.10 -9.77
N ALA A 156 -6.91 -16.86 -10.02
CA ALA A 156 -6.65 -15.75 -9.11
C ALA A 156 -7.33 -15.96 -7.73
N ALA A 157 -8.55 -16.51 -7.69
CA ALA A 157 -9.23 -16.84 -6.43
C ALA A 157 -8.53 -17.95 -5.66
N GLN A 158 -8.05 -19.00 -6.34
CA GLN A 158 -7.28 -20.09 -5.74
C GLN A 158 -5.94 -19.60 -5.18
N GLN A 159 -5.21 -18.78 -5.93
CA GLN A 159 -3.98 -18.14 -5.44
C GLN A 159 -4.25 -17.29 -4.20
N ARG A 160 -5.35 -16.51 -4.20
CA ARG A 160 -5.71 -15.69 -3.05
C ARG A 160 -6.04 -16.52 -1.81
N LEU A 161 -6.74 -17.65 -1.98
CA LEU A 161 -7.01 -18.59 -0.89
C LEU A 161 -5.71 -19.21 -0.35
N LEU A 162 -4.76 -19.55 -1.23
CA LEU A 162 -3.45 -20.06 -0.82
C LEU A 162 -2.66 -19.03 -0.01
N GLU A 163 -2.64 -17.78 -0.46
CA GLU A 163 -2.00 -16.68 0.27
C GLU A 163 -2.62 -16.47 1.65
N MET A 164 -3.95 -16.36 1.72
CA MET A 164 -4.66 -16.20 2.98
C MET A 164 -4.36 -17.36 3.93
N GLY A 165 -4.44 -18.60 3.47
CA GLY A 165 -4.17 -19.75 4.34
C GLY A 165 -2.72 -19.80 4.83
N ARG A 166 -1.73 -19.39 4.02
CA ARG A 166 -0.34 -19.25 4.48
C ARG A 166 -0.19 -18.19 5.57
N HIS A 167 -0.88 -17.06 5.43
CA HIS A 167 -0.90 -16.02 6.47
C HIS A 167 -1.56 -16.53 7.77
N TRP A 168 -2.67 -17.26 7.67
CA TRP A 168 -3.32 -17.87 8.83
C TRP A 168 -2.40 -18.89 9.52
N LEU A 169 -1.68 -19.72 8.77
CA LEU A 169 -0.69 -20.65 9.34
C LEU A 169 0.42 -19.91 10.09
N SER A 170 0.98 -18.86 9.49
CA SER A 170 2.01 -18.04 10.12
C SER A 170 1.52 -17.37 11.41
N ALA A 171 0.28 -16.88 11.42
CA ALA A 171 -0.32 -16.29 12.63
C ALA A 171 -0.54 -17.34 13.73
N ILE A 172 -0.97 -18.56 13.36
CA ILE A 172 -1.11 -19.67 14.31
C ILE A 172 0.25 -20.05 14.88
N ASP A 173 1.29 -20.15 14.05
CA ASP A 173 2.66 -20.47 14.50
C ASP A 173 3.22 -19.42 15.45
N ALA A 174 3.05 -18.14 15.11
CA ALA A 174 3.44 -17.04 15.99
C ALA A 174 2.66 -17.03 17.32
N THR A 175 1.40 -17.48 17.30
CA THR A 175 0.58 -17.58 18.52
C THR A 175 1.02 -18.77 19.38
N LEU A 176 1.26 -19.92 18.76
CA LEU A 176 1.75 -21.14 19.43
C LEU A 176 3.16 -20.98 20.01
N ALA A 177 3.97 -20.08 19.45
CA ALA A 177 5.30 -19.75 19.97
C ALA A 177 5.27 -18.87 21.24
N LYS A 178 4.10 -18.42 21.70
CA LYS A 178 3.96 -17.63 22.94
C LYS A 178 3.63 -18.54 24.12
N ASP A 179 4.37 -18.38 25.22
CA ASP A 179 4.30 -19.26 26.41
C ASP A 179 3.01 -19.13 27.26
N LEU A 180 2.06 -18.27 26.88
CA LEU A 180 0.89 -17.92 27.71
C LEU A 180 -0.43 -18.51 27.18
N LEU A 181 -0.39 -19.64 26.47
CA LEU A 181 -1.60 -20.29 25.98
C LEU A 181 -2.13 -21.33 26.97
N SER A 182 -3.45 -21.37 27.15
CA SER A 182 -4.07 -22.49 27.87
C SER A 182 -3.96 -23.79 27.05
N PRO A 183 -3.84 -24.97 27.69
CA PRO A 183 -3.72 -26.25 26.98
C PRO A 183 -4.89 -26.57 26.04
N LYS A 184 -6.07 -25.98 26.27
CA LYS A 184 -7.25 -26.12 25.41
C LYS A 184 -7.10 -25.30 24.12
N VAL A 185 -6.64 -24.05 24.25
CA VAL A 185 -6.41 -23.15 23.11
C VAL A 185 -5.27 -23.67 22.24
N GLU A 186 -4.19 -24.14 22.87
CA GLU A 186 -3.04 -24.72 22.16
C GLU A 186 -3.45 -25.95 21.32
N ARG A 187 -4.22 -26.88 21.89
CA ARG A 187 -4.76 -28.05 21.16
C ARG A 187 -5.65 -27.64 19.99
N ALA A 188 -6.55 -26.68 20.19
CA ALA A 188 -7.42 -26.18 19.12
C ALA A 188 -6.62 -25.53 17.97
N LEU A 189 -5.59 -24.75 18.30
CA LEU A 189 -4.70 -24.12 17.31
C LEU A 189 -3.88 -25.16 16.53
N LYS A 190 -3.32 -26.17 17.21
CA LYS A 190 -2.60 -27.29 16.56
C LYS A 190 -3.51 -28.08 15.61
N GLN A 191 -4.75 -28.37 16.01
CA GLN A 191 -5.72 -29.05 15.15
C GLN A 191 -6.08 -28.19 13.94
N THR A 192 -6.36 -26.91 14.15
CA THR A 192 -6.68 -25.95 13.07
C THR A 192 -5.51 -25.82 12.09
N LYS A 193 -4.27 -25.76 12.59
CA LYS A 193 -3.04 -25.78 11.77
C LYS A 193 -2.99 -27.02 10.87
N GLY A 194 -3.25 -28.21 11.42
CA GLY A 194 -3.26 -29.46 10.67
C GLY A 194 -4.31 -29.49 9.55
N VAL A 195 -5.53 -29.00 9.81
CA VAL A 195 -6.60 -28.90 8.80
C VAL A 195 -6.24 -27.90 7.70
N LEU A 196 -5.67 -26.75 8.07
CA LEU A 196 -5.21 -25.73 7.11
C LEU A 196 -4.12 -26.27 6.19
N HIS A 197 -3.12 -26.98 6.70
CA HIS A 197 -2.08 -27.60 5.88
C HIS A 197 -2.64 -28.56 4.84
N LYS A 198 -3.57 -29.45 5.25
CA LYS A 198 -4.21 -30.41 4.33
C LYS A 198 -5.01 -29.70 3.24
N THR A 199 -5.80 -28.69 3.62
CA THR A 199 -6.60 -27.90 2.68
C THR A 199 -5.72 -27.15 1.67
N LEU A 200 -4.63 -26.55 2.12
CA LEU A 200 -3.68 -25.86 1.24
C LEU A 200 -2.95 -26.81 0.30
N ALA A 201 -2.54 -28.00 0.79
CA ALA A 201 -1.92 -29.02 -0.06
C ALA A 201 -2.87 -29.50 -1.17
N ALA A 202 -4.15 -29.73 -0.84
CA ALA A 202 -5.18 -30.11 -1.81
C ALA A 202 -5.45 -29.00 -2.85
N LEU A 203 -5.35 -27.73 -2.43
CA LEU A 203 -5.46 -26.58 -3.33
C LEU A 203 -4.25 -26.43 -4.25
N VAL A 204 -3.07 -26.93 -3.89
CA VAL A 204 -1.88 -26.92 -4.77
C VAL A 204 -1.94 -28.07 -5.80
N GLN A 205 -2.49 -29.23 -5.42
CA GLN A 205 -2.52 -30.41 -6.29
C GLN A 205 -3.56 -30.36 -7.42
N LYS A 206 -4.62 -29.54 -7.31
CA LYS A 206 -5.62 -29.36 -8.37
C LYS A 206 -5.17 -28.35 -9.43
N ASP A 207 -4.05 -28.62 -10.08
CA ASP A 207 -3.65 -27.98 -11.33
C ASP A 207 -3.87 -28.97 -12.49
N PRO A 208 -5.09 -29.05 -13.06
CA PRO A 208 -5.41 -30.03 -14.12
C PRO A 208 -4.57 -29.82 -15.39
N SER A 209 -3.87 -28.69 -15.50
CA SER A 209 -2.98 -28.31 -16.60
C SER A 209 -1.77 -29.23 -16.76
N ARG A 210 -1.25 -29.82 -15.66
CA ARG A 210 -0.04 -30.67 -15.70
C ARG A 210 -0.36 -32.15 -15.89
N ALA A 211 -1.45 -32.63 -15.29
CA ALA A 211 -1.85 -34.04 -15.39
C ALA A 211 -2.30 -34.46 -16.81
N ALA A 212 -2.73 -33.51 -17.66
CA ALA A 212 -3.08 -33.77 -19.05
C ALA A 212 -1.85 -33.82 -19.99
N ALA A 213 -0.74 -33.17 -19.63
CA ALA A 213 0.48 -33.18 -20.44
C ALA A 213 1.31 -34.46 -20.26
N GLU A 214 1.22 -35.12 -19.10
CA GLU A 214 1.94 -36.38 -18.83
C GLU A 214 1.21 -37.65 -19.31
N LYS A 215 -0.04 -37.54 -19.78
CA LYS A 215 -0.81 -38.66 -20.35
C LYS A 215 -0.99 -38.58 -21.87
N GLY A 216 -0.37 -37.60 -22.52
CA GLY A 216 -0.48 -37.36 -23.97
C GLY A 216 0.87 -37.27 -24.69
N GLY A 217 1.92 -37.87 -24.13
CA GLY A 217 3.24 -38.03 -24.77
C GLY A 217 3.52 -39.49 -25.06
#